data_AF-A0A7J5W023-F1
#
_entry.id   AF-A0A7J5W023-F1
#
_cell.length_a   1.000
_cell.length_b   1.000
_cell.length_c   1.000
_cell.angle_alpha   90.00
_cell.angle_beta   90.00
_cell.angle_gamma   90.00
#
_symmetry.space_group_name_H-M   'P 1'
#
loop_
_entity.id
_entity.type
_entity.pdbx_description
1 polymer ?
#
loop_
_entity_poly.entity_id
_entity_poly.type
_entity_poly.pdbx_seq_one_letter_code
_entity_poly.pdbx_strand_id
1 'polypeptide(L)'
;MSNSTQKFSFERFFRKYQRTVLLFFSLILIYILLVRFAGSLNDYESGNWQSEIYSDKSGYYIYLPATFIYGFHQDAYPDSIDFKLGNGFGFVNGKMVNKYTCGVAIVTSPFFLATHLYQRASGGNADGFSPAYFNFTYTASVFYLLAGLLSLWFFLRKRYSSLTTVITLLLIFSATNLFYYTLREPLLSHVYSFALFSFLLTLTDKLWQKAKRKFLILTVVIAALIILIRPSNIIFLPVILFLDLTSISQLKQRLQFLYKPINLLITISVTLIVTSPQLVYWHFLWGQFIHYSYANEGFSNWNNPQLLKVLFSPENGLIPYTPAVLVIFAGIIFMLLKRQQNQWLVVGIILIHLYLTSSWHLPSFGCGFGHRTFVEYYALLAIPLAAVLEYIISNRKKLLISLFVPLFLYLIYFNVRFSLAYDKCYLNANSWETYQHYAVKQKLIPFRQSRFDWQTGYEQNDKFLKPGKLIFRSELANEGIFVNKLSPETEYSDAFHVPLDQIIDGEIYSAQVNINTLISEAEGNSLLVCAIIENGKTIYYSTFVLESSDNFNTGVWSYFKHEFELPFIPAQGEMKIFVWNKSRKEILLDDFYVSIKGFKGIGVW
;
A
#
# COMPACT_ATOMS: atom_id res chain seq x y z
N MET A 1 8.41 -37.24 -58.01
CA MET A 1 9.13 -36.42 -57.01
C MET A 1 8.94 -34.96 -57.36
N SER A 2 8.26 -34.19 -56.51
CA SER A 2 8.23 -32.72 -56.57
C SER A 2 7.87 -32.23 -55.17
N ASN A 3 8.90 -32.00 -54.35
CA ASN A 3 8.80 -31.42 -53.02
C ASN A 3 8.50 -29.92 -53.16
N SER A 4 7.27 -29.51 -52.85
CA SER A 4 6.93 -28.10 -52.68
C SER A 4 7.33 -27.63 -51.27
N THR A 5 8.59 -27.23 -51.12
CA THR A 5 9.04 -26.46 -49.97
C THR A 5 8.36 -25.08 -49.97
N GLN A 6 7.30 -24.93 -49.18
CA GLN A 6 6.75 -23.61 -48.82
C GLN A 6 7.84 -22.79 -48.14
N LYS A 7 8.39 -21.78 -48.83
CA LYS A 7 9.30 -20.79 -48.23
C LYS A 7 8.54 -20.03 -47.12
N PHE A 8 9.02 -20.18 -45.88
CA PHE A 8 8.57 -19.40 -44.74
C PHE A 8 8.83 -17.91 -44.99
N SER A 9 7.76 -17.11 -45.08
CA SER A 9 7.86 -15.65 -45.26
C SER A 9 7.72 -14.96 -43.90
N PHE A 10 8.79 -14.29 -43.47
CA PHE A 10 8.85 -13.53 -42.23
C PHE A 10 7.75 -12.47 -42.13
N GLU A 11 7.40 -11.82 -43.25
CA GLU A 11 6.32 -10.83 -43.29
C GLU A 11 4.92 -11.42 -43.02
N ARG A 12 4.65 -12.62 -43.56
CA ARG A 12 3.36 -13.31 -43.34
C ARG A 12 3.23 -13.78 -41.89
N PHE A 13 4.33 -14.21 -41.29
CA PHE A 13 4.40 -14.54 -39.87
C PHE A 13 4.17 -13.28 -39.01
N PHE A 14 4.87 -12.18 -39.30
CA PHE A 14 4.73 -10.94 -38.53
C PHE A 14 3.29 -10.40 -38.60
N ARG A 15 2.66 -10.32 -39.79
CA ARG A 15 1.26 -9.84 -39.90
C ARG A 15 0.26 -10.74 -39.16
N LYS A 16 0.49 -12.06 -39.12
CA LYS A 16 -0.39 -13.01 -38.42
C LYS A 16 -0.28 -12.89 -36.90
N TYR A 17 0.91 -12.60 -36.37
CA TYR A 17 1.18 -12.57 -34.93
C TYR A 17 1.40 -11.18 -34.35
N GLN A 18 1.36 -10.12 -35.17
CA GLN A 18 1.65 -8.73 -34.77
C GLN A 18 0.90 -8.31 -33.50
N ARG A 19 -0.41 -8.61 -33.42
CA ARG A 19 -1.23 -8.27 -32.25
C ARG A 19 -0.80 -9.03 -31.00
N THR A 20 -0.52 -10.33 -31.12
CA THR A 20 -0.06 -11.16 -29.99
C THR A 20 1.33 -10.74 -29.51
N VAL A 21 2.22 -10.42 -30.46
CA VAL A 21 3.57 -9.92 -30.19
C VAL A 21 3.51 -8.57 -29.49
N LEU A 22 2.71 -7.63 -29.99
CA LEU A 22 2.50 -6.32 -29.35
C LEU A 22 1.93 -6.47 -27.95
N LEU A 23 0.90 -7.30 -27.75
CA LEU A 23 0.33 -7.56 -26.42
C LEU A 23 1.38 -8.15 -25.46
N PHE A 24 2.20 -9.08 -25.92
CA PHE A 24 3.27 -9.67 -25.11
C PHE A 24 4.29 -8.62 -24.67
N PHE A 25 4.80 -7.82 -25.61
CA PHE A 25 5.74 -6.74 -25.28
C PHE A 25 5.11 -5.65 -24.40
N SER A 26 3.84 -5.31 -24.61
CA SER A 26 3.12 -4.38 -23.73
C SER A 26 2.98 -4.92 -22.31
N LEU A 27 2.66 -6.21 -22.15
CA LEU A 27 2.59 -6.85 -20.82
C LEU A 27 3.95 -6.88 -20.13
N ILE A 28 5.03 -7.16 -20.86
CA ILE A 28 6.40 -7.10 -20.31
C ILE A 28 6.75 -5.67 -19.91
N LEU A 29 6.44 -4.68 -20.74
CA LEU A 29 6.72 -3.28 -20.42
C LEU A 29 5.95 -2.85 -19.16
N ILE A 30 4.65 -3.16 -19.08
CA ILE A 30 3.83 -2.88 -17.89
C ILE A 30 4.43 -3.57 -16.65
N TYR A 31 4.85 -4.83 -16.78
CA TYR A 31 5.50 -5.56 -15.70
C TYR A 31 6.76 -4.84 -15.21
N ILE A 32 7.68 -4.49 -16.12
CA ILE A 32 8.93 -3.79 -15.77
C ILE A 32 8.65 -2.43 -15.12
N LEU A 33 7.70 -1.66 -15.67
CA LEU A 33 7.34 -0.36 -15.13
C LEU A 33 6.75 -0.47 -13.71
N LEU A 34 5.86 -1.43 -13.48
CA LEU A 34 5.27 -1.66 -12.15
C LEU A 34 6.30 -2.17 -11.15
N VAL A 35 7.24 -3.04 -11.55
CA VAL A 35 8.34 -3.49 -10.67
C VAL A 35 9.25 -2.32 -10.30
N ARG A 36 9.63 -1.49 -11.27
CA ARG A 36 10.43 -0.29 -11.02
C ARG A 36 9.71 0.70 -10.09
N PHE A 37 8.42 0.90 -10.34
CA PHE A 37 7.60 1.77 -9.51
C PHE A 37 7.47 1.22 -8.07
N ALA A 38 7.20 -0.08 -7.91
CA ALA A 38 7.19 -0.72 -6.59
C ALA A 38 8.54 -0.60 -5.87
N GLY A 39 9.66 -0.81 -6.57
CA GLY A 39 10.99 -0.60 -5.99
C GLY A 39 11.20 0.84 -5.52
N SER A 40 10.82 1.84 -6.33
CA SER A 40 10.96 3.25 -5.95
C SER A 40 10.10 3.68 -4.76
N LEU A 41 9.04 2.92 -4.45
CA LEU A 41 8.16 3.18 -3.31
C LEU A 41 8.66 2.56 -2.00
N ASN A 42 9.68 1.70 -2.06
CA ASN A 42 10.16 0.97 -0.90
C ASN A 42 11.69 0.92 -0.80
N ASP A 43 12.35 2.04 -1.09
CA ASP A 43 13.81 2.14 -0.97
C ASP A 43 14.22 2.37 0.50
N TYR A 44 13.98 1.36 1.34
CA TYR A 44 14.29 1.39 2.77
C TYR A 44 15.56 0.57 3.05
N GLU A 45 16.36 1.04 4.00
CA GLU A 45 17.53 0.29 4.46
C GLU A 45 17.15 -1.05 5.07
N SER A 46 18.02 -2.06 4.92
CA SER A 46 17.81 -3.38 5.50
C SER A 46 17.71 -3.31 7.03
N GLY A 47 16.72 -4.00 7.60
CA GLY A 47 16.44 -3.95 9.04
C GLY A 47 15.59 -2.76 9.49
N ASN A 48 15.30 -1.80 8.61
CA ASN A 48 14.27 -0.81 8.88
C ASN A 48 12.90 -1.50 8.99
N TRP A 49 12.06 -1.07 9.92
CA TRP A 49 10.73 -1.65 10.13
C TRP A 49 9.79 -1.53 8.90
N GLN A 50 10.08 -0.62 7.97
CA GLN A 50 9.35 -0.42 6.71
C GLN A 50 9.89 -1.26 5.55
N SER A 51 11.03 -1.93 5.73
CA SER A 51 11.69 -2.74 4.69
C SER A 51 10.85 -3.95 4.25
N GLU A 52 11.22 -4.54 3.12
CA GLU A 52 10.49 -5.59 2.40
C GLU A 52 10.40 -6.89 3.20
N ILE A 53 11.41 -7.15 4.02
CA ILE A 53 11.57 -8.39 4.77
C ILE A 53 11.65 -8.03 6.26
N TYR A 54 10.51 -7.65 6.81
CA TYR A 54 10.38 -7.28 8.22
C TYR A 54 9.03 -7.74 8.78
N SER A 55 8.99 -8.13 10.07
CA SER A 55 7.78 -8.57 10.79
C SER A 55 7.05 -9.70 10.03
N ASP A 56 5.74 -9.63 9.81
CA ASP A 56 4.94 -10.65 9.10
C ASP A 56 5.61 -11.14 7.80
N LYS A 57 6.22 -10.22 7.04
CA LYS A 57 6.91 -10.52 5.77
C LYS A 57 8.13 -11.41 5.98
N SER A 58 8.91 -11.18 7.04
CA SER A 58 10.06 -12.04 7.36
C SER A 58 9.61 -13.44 7.78
N GLY A 59 8.47 -13.55 8.46
CA GLY A 59 7.82 -14.83 8.75
C GLY A 59 7.38 -15.58 7.48
N TYR A 60 6.73 -14.92 6.51
CA TYR A 60 6.43 -15.58 5.23
C TYR A 60 7.68 -15.97 4.44
N TYR A 61 8.76 -15.19 4.60
CA TYR A 61 10.00 -15.32 3.86
C TYR A 61 10.92 -16.44 4.33
N ILE A 62 11.11 -16.60 5.65
CA ILE A 62 12.21 -17.37 6.26
C ILE A 62 12.30 -18.82 5.78
N TYR A 63 11.18 -19.41 5.36
CA TYR A 63 11.14 -20.75 4.76
C TYR A 63 12.05 -20.90 3.53
N LEU A 64 12.27 -19.83 2.76
CA LEU A 64 13.12 -19.82 1.56
C LEU A 64 14.60 -20.00 1.92
N PRO A 65 15.24 -19.09 2.69
CA PRO A 65 16.63 -19.29 3.10
C PRO A 65 16.81 -20.53 3.99
N ALA A 66 15.80 -20.91 4.80
CA ALA A 66 15.84 -22.18 5.55
C ALA A 66 15.96 -23.39 4.62
N THR A 67 15.18 -23.43 3.54
CA THR A 67 15.14 -24.59 2.64
C THR A 67 16.37 -24.66 1.74
N PHE A 68 16.87 -23.52 1.26
CA PHE A 68 17.86 -23.47 0.18
C PHE A 68 19.28 -23.11 0.63
N ILE A 69 19.47 -22.58 1.84
CA ILE A 69 20.77 -22.04 2.29
C ILE A 69 21.18 -22.61 3.66
N TYR A 70 20.38 -22.39 4.71
CA TYR A 70 20.82 -22.59 6.10
C TYR A 70 20.31 -23.85 6.77
N GLY A 71 19.24 -24.48 6.26
CA GLY A 71 18.52 -25.49 7.03
C GLY A 71 17.62 -24.86 8.10
N PHE A 72 17.01 -25.70 8.95
CA PHE A 72 16.01 -25.28 9.94
C PHE A 72 16.55 -25.17 11.38
N HIS A 73 17.88 -25.12 11.54
CA HIS A 73 18.56 -25.07 12.83
C HIS A 73 19.23 -23.71 13.06
N GLN A 74 19.21 -23.23 14.30
CA GLN A 74 19.64 -21.87 14.68
C GLN A 74 21.13 -21.60 14.40
N ASP A 75 21.98 -22.59 14.59
CA ASP A 75 23.45 -22.51 14.46
C ASP A 75 23.93 -22.15 13.06
N ALA A 76 23.10 -22.36 12.04
CA ALA A 76 23.43 -21.98 10.67
C ALA A 76 23.15 -20.50 10.36
N TYR A 77 22.37 -19.79 11.19
CA TYR A 77 21.92 -18.43 10.90
C TYR A 77 22.84 -17.35 11.46
N PRO A 78 22.87 -16.16 10.84
CA PRO A 78 23.52 -14.99 11.43
C PRO A 78 22.92 -14.62 12.79
N ASP A 79 23.76 -14.12 13.70
CA ASP A 79 23.34 -13.73 15.04
C ASP A 79 22.20 -12.69 15.04
N SER A 80 21.17 -13.00 15.83
CA SER A 80 19.98 -12.17 16.07
C SER A 80 19.23 -11.75 14.78
N ILE A 81 19.27 -12.60 13.75
CA ILE A 81 18.61 -12.31 12.47
C ILE A 81 17.09 -12.19 12.60
N ASP A 82 16.48 -12.93 13.52
CA ASP A 82 15.06 -12.85 13.88
C ASP A 82 14.68 -11.44 14.39
N PHE A 83 15.46 -10.90 15.33
CA PHE A 83 15.26 -9.55 15.85
C PHE A 83 15.48 -8.48 14.79
N LYS A 84 16.57 -8.59 14.00
CA LYS A 84 16.89 -7.65 12.91
C LYS A 84 15.79 -7.58 11.85
N LEU A 85 15.04 -8.67 11.65
CA LEU A 85 13.93 -8.76 10.70
C LEU A 85 12.56 -8.66 11.37
N GLY A 86 12.48 -8.06 12.57
CA GLY A 86 11.23 -7.67 13.21
C GLY A 86 10.43 -8.80 13.86
N ASN A 87 11.07 -9.90 14.25
CA ASN A 87 10.48 -11.01 15.01
C ASN A 87 9.29 -11.71 14.30
N GLY A 88 9.32 -11.77 12.97
CA GLY A 88 8.33 -12.53 12.19
C GLY A 88 8.47 -14.06 12.31
N PHE A 89 9.63 -14.51 12.77
CA PHE A 89 10.00 -15.87 13.12
C PHE A 89 10.91 -15.82 14.36
N GLY A 90 11.29 -16.97 14.90
CA GLY A 90 12.26 -17.03 16.00
C GLY A 90 12.91 -18.41 16.09
N PHE A 91 13.61 -18.65 17.20
CA PHE A 91 14.24 -19.93 17.48
C PHE A 91 13.83 -20.45 18.86
N VAL A 92 13.47 -21.73 18.93
CA VAL A 92 13.14 -22.42 20.19
C VAL A 92 13.83 -23.77 20.18
N ASN A 93 14.59 -24.09 21.25
CA ASN A 93 15.38 -25.32 21.36
C ASN A 93 16.30 -25.55 20.14
N GLY A 94 16.92 -24.49 19.62
CA GLY A 94 17.83 -24.56 18.47
C GLY A 94 17.15 -24.81 17.12
N LYS A 95 15.81 -24.81 17.05
CA LYS A 95 15.04 -24.97 15.81
C LYS A 95 14.34 -23.67 15.42
N MET A 96 14.31 -23.36 14.13
CA MET A 96 13.56 -22.22 13.60
C MET A 96 12.06 -22.47 13.77
N VAL A 97 11.38 -21.58 14.47
CA VAL A 97 9.94 -21.61 14.70
C VAL A 97 9.26 -20.42 14.03
N ASN A 98 8.06 -20.67 13.51
CA ASN A 98 7.31 -19.69 12.75
C ASN A 98 5.81 -19.95 12.87
N LYS A 99 5.03 -18.88 13.07
CA LYS A 99 3.57 -18.97 13.16
C LYS A 99 2.89 -19.03 11.78
N TYR A 100 3.50 -18.43 10.77
CA TYR A 100 2.99 -18.41 9.41
C TYR A 100 3.29 -19.73 8.71
N THR A 101 2.45 -20.14 7.78
CA THR A 101 2.66 -21.33 6.95
C THR A 101 3.55 -21.03 5.73
N CYS A 102 4.14 -22.05 5.14
CA CYS A 102 5.10 -21.96 4.03
C CYS A 102 4.47 -21.63 2.67
N GLY A 103 3.16 -21.37 2.60
CA GLY A 103 2.43 -21.18 1.33
C GLY A 103 2.97 -20.01 0.50
N VAL A 104 3.26 -18.88 1.14
CA VAL A 104 3.81 -17.69 0.47
C VAL A 104 5.22 -17.98 -0.06
N ALA A 105 6.05 -18.67 0.73
CA ALA A 105 7.38 -19.10 0.31
C ALA A 105 7.32 -20.03 -0.92
N ILE A 106 6.39 -20.98 -0.96
CA ILE A 106 6.25 -21.89 -2.12
C ILE A 106 5.98 -21.10 -3.40
N VAL A 107 5.00 -20.19 -3.39
CA VAL A 107 4.63 -19.44 -4.61
C VAL A 107 5.70 -18.41 -5.02
N THR A 108 6.49 -17.91 -4.07
CA THR A 108 7.57 -16.97 -4.34
C THR A 108 8.92 -17.63 -4.63
N SER A 109 9.05 -18.94 -4.39
CA SER A 109 10.31 -19.67 -4.54
C SER A 109 11.00 -19.56 -5.91
N PRO A 110 10.30 -19.53 -7.07
CA PRO A 110 10.98 -19.39 -8.35
C PRO A 110 11.73 -18.05 -8.49
N PHE A 111 11.18 -17.00 -7.90
CA PHE A 111 11.77 -15.66 -7.92
C PHE A 111 12.96 -15.57 -6.97
N PHE A 112 12.82 -16.12 -5.76
CA PHE A 112 13.93 -16.23 -4.82
C PHE A 112 15.11 -17.02 -5.40
N LEU A 113 14.84 -18.18 -6.02
CA LEU A 113 15.87 -19.01 -6.64
C LEU A 113 16.56 -18.30 -7.80
N ALA A 114 15.81 -17.57 -8.64
CA ALA A 114 16.40 -16.77 -9.71
C ALA A 114 17.37 -15.71 -9.14
N THR A 115 16.97 -14.99 -8.10
CA THR A 115 17.85 -14.02 -7.40
C THR A 115 19.05 -14.70 -6.76
N HIS A 116 18.85 -15.82 -6.06
CA HIS A 116 19.93 -16.56 -5.39
C HIS A 116 20.97 -17.07 -6.40
N LEU A 117 20.52 -17.69 -7.50
CA LEU A 117 21.41 -18.17 -8.56
C LEU A 117 22.13 -17.02 -9.26
N TYR A 118 21.46 -15.88 -9.49
CA TYR A 118 22.10 -14.69 -10.03
C TYR A 118 23.21 -14.16 -9.12
N GLN A 119 22.95 -14.04 -7.81
CA GLN A 119 23.94 -13.59 -6.84
C GLN A 119 25.15 -14.54 -6.78
N ARG A 120 24.91 -15.86 -6.81
CA ARG A 120 26.01 -16.85 -6.88
C ARG A 120 26.83 -16.74 -8.16
N ALA A 121 26.18 -16.51 -9.31
CA ALA A 121 26.84 -16.42 -10.60
C ALA A 121 27.62 -15.11 -10.79
N SER A 122 27.14 -14.01 -10.19
CA SER A 122 27.78 -12.69 -10.28
C SER A 122 28.84 -12.43 -9.22
N GLY A 123 29.03 -13.37 -8.27
CA GLY A 123 29.94 -13.20 -7.13
C GLY A 123 29.40 -12.26 -6.05
N GLY A 124 28.11 -11.95 -6.06
CA GLY A 124 27.43 -11.17 -5.03
C GLY A 124 27.14 -11.99 -3.76
N ASN A 125 26.66 -11.30 -2.72
CA ASN A 125 26.27 -11.94 -1.45
C ASN A 125 25.01 -12.80 -1.65
N ALA A 126 25.19 -14.12 -1.67
CA ALA A 126 24.11 -15.09 -1.86
C ALA A 126 23.64 -15.70 -0.53
N ASP A 127 23.39 -14.83 0.46
CA ASP A 127 23.12 -15.17 1.87
C ASP A 127 21.63 -15.25 2.22
N GLY A 128 20.71 -14.92 1.31
CA GLY A 128 19.27 -14.88 1.59
C GLY A 128 18.82 -13.71 2.46
N PHE A 129 19.68 -12.74 2.79
CA PHE A 129 19.32 -11.60 3.66
C PHE A 129 19.85 -10.26 3.17
N SER A 130 20.84 -10.27 2.27
CA SER A 130 21.37 -9.07 1.64
C SER A 130 20.30 -8.30 0.83
N PRO A 131 20.47 -6.98 0.62
CA PRO A 131 19.50 -6.16 -0.10
C PRO A 131 19.14 -6.64 -1.51
N ALA A 132 19.98 -7.46 -2.14
CA ALA A 132 19.68 -8.09 -3.43
C ALA A 132 18.38 -8.92 -3.40
N TYR A 133 18.00 -9.46 -2.24
CA TYR A 133 16.76 -10.21 -2.06
C TYR A 133 15.52 -9.31 -1.92
N PHE A 134 15.64 -8.00 -1.75
CA PHE A 134 14.45 -7.14 -1.75
C PHE A 134 13.80 -7.08 -3.12
N ASN A 135 14.60 -7.09 -4.19
CA ASN A 135 14.12 -7.04 -5.57
C ASN A 135 13.18 -8.20 -5.96
N PHE A 136 13.39 -9.42 -5.45
CA PHE A 136 12.52 -10.54 -5.80
C PHE A 136 11.10 -10.32 -5.25
N THR A 137 10.96 -9.60 -4.13
CA THR A 137 9.67 -9.37 -3.48
C THR A 137 8.69 -8.63 -4.39
N TYR A 138 9.11 -7.50 -4.98
CA TYR A 138 8.29 -6.75 -5.94
C TYR A 138 8.10 -7.52 -7.24
N THR A 139 9.17 -8.17 -7.71
CA THR A 139 9.17 -8.98 -8.95
C THR A 139 8.11 -10.09 -8.88
N ALA A 140 8.01 -10.76 -7.73
CA ALA A 140 6.99 -11.79 -7.47
C ALA A 140 5.60 -11.17 -7.26
N SER A 141 5.49 -10.12 -6.44
CA SER A 141 4.21 -9.45 -6.15
C SER A 141 3.52 -8.96 -7.43
N VAL A 142 4.23 -8.22 -8.28
CA VAL A 142 3.70 -7.69 -9.55
C VAL A 142 3.37 -8.83 -10.53
N PHE A 143 4.18 -9.89 -10.56
CA PHE A 143 3.87 -11.06 -11.40
C PHE A 143 2.52 -11.68 -11.00
N TYR A 144 2.31 -11.94 -9.71
CA TYR A 144 1.06 -12.53 -9.23
C TYR A 144 -0.13 -11.59 -9.40
N LEU A 145 0.05 -10.28 -9.22
CA LEU A 145 -0.99 -9.30 -9.57
C LEU A 145 -1.41 -9.43 -11.04
N LEU A 146 -0.47 -9.34 -11.97
CA LEU A 146 -0.79 -9.37 -13.41
C LEU A 146 -1.37 -10.72 -13.83
N ALA A 147 -0.85 -11.82 -13.29
CA ALA A 147 -1.39 -13.15 -13.54
C ALA A 147 -2.82 -13.30 -12.98
N GLY A 148 -3.07 -12.78 -11.78
CA GLY A 148 -4.39 -12.73 -11.16
C GLY A 148 -5.39 -11.93 -11.99
N LEU A 149 -5.05 -10.68 -12.36
CA LEU A 149 -5.87 -9.83 -13.21
C LEU A 149 -6.13 -10.45 -14.58
N LEU A 150 -5.14 -11.11 -15.18
CA LEU A 150 -5.30 -11.80 -16.46
C LEU A 150 -6.22 -13.03 -16.34
N SER A 151 -6.12 -13.79 -15.25
CA SER A 151 -7.07 -14.88 -14.99
C SER A 151 -8.48 -14.34 -14.81
N LEU A 152 -8.63 -13.28 -14.02
CA LEU A 152 -9.91 -12.65 -13.76
C LEU A 152 -10.52 -12.03 -15.03
N TRP A 153 -9.69 -11.50 -15.93
CA TRP A 153 -10.10 -11.09 -17.29
C TRP A 153 -10.77 -12.23 -18.03
N PHE A 154 -10.13 -13.40 -18.13
CA PHE A 154 -10.71 -14.55 -18.84
C PHE A 154 -12.00 -15.06 -18.20
N PHE A 155 -12.10 -14.97 -16.87
CA PHE A 155 -13.32 -15.30 -16.14
C PHE A 155 -14.44 -14.30 -16.46
N LEU A 156 -14.21 -13.00 -16.28
CA LEU A 156 -15.22 -11.97 -16.46
C LEU A 156 -15.65 -11.79 -17.93
N ARG A 157 -14.75 -11.99 -18.90
CA ARG A 157 -15.06 -11.83 -20.33
C ARG A 157 -16.10 -12.81 -20.87
N LYS A 158 -16.33 -13.91 -20.17
CA LYS A 158 -17.43 -14.85 -20.49
C LYS A 158 -18.80 -14.32 -20.06
N ARG A 159 -18.83 -13.31 -19.19
CA ARG A 159 -20.02 -12.81 -18.50
C ARG A 159 -20.34 -11.35 -18.83
N TYR A 160 -19.32 -10.55 -19.13
CA TYR A 160 -19.42 -9.11 -19.35
C TYR A 160 -18.63 -8.66 -20.58
N SER A 161 -18.95 -7.47 -21.10
CA SER A 161 -18.26 -6.89 -22.26
C SER A 161 -16.77 -6.60 -21.99
N SER A 162 -15.98 -6.40 -23.05
CA SER A 162 -14.55 -6.09 -22.93
C SER A 162 -14.29 -4.82 -22.15
N LEU A 163 -15.04 -3.75 -22.47
CA LEU A 163 -14.92 -2.46 -21.81
C LEU A 163 -15.24 -2.55 -20.32
N THR A 164 -16.38 -3.16 -19.96
CA THR A 164 -16.75 -3.40 -18.56
C THR A 164 -15.67 -4.16 -17.81
N THR A 165 -15.11 -5.21 -18.44
CA THR A 165 -14.11 -6.03 -17.78
C THR A 165 -12.82 -5.24 -17.54
N VAL A 166 -12.34 -4.45 -18.52
CA VAL A 166 -11.13 -3.62 -18.33
C VAL A 166 -11.35 -2.60 -17.20
N ILE A 167 -12.49 -1.90 -17.20
CA ILE A 167 -12.79 -0.90 -16.17
C ILE A 167 -12.91 -1.56 -14.79
N THR A 168 -13.52 -2.74 -14.70
CA THR A 168 -13.61 -3.51 -13.45
C THR A 168 -12.22 -3.83 -12.90
N LEU A 169 -11.33 -4.38 -13.74
CA LEU A 169 -9.97 -4.74 -13.31
C LEU A 169 -9.15 -3.53 -12.89
N LEU A 170 -9.27 -2.41 -13.63
CA LEU A 170 -8.65 -1.14 -13.28
C LEU A 170 -9.10 -0.66 -11.90
N LEU A 171 -10.41 -0.68 -11.62
CA LEU A 171 -10.97 -0.25 -10.35
C LEU A 171 -10.60 -1.18 -9.20
N ILE A 172 -10.65 -2.49 -9.41
CA ILE A 172 -10.23 -3.47 -8.41
C ILE A 172 -8.76 -3.25 -8.04
N PHE A 173 -7.88 -3.00 -9.00
CA PHE A 173 -6.49 -2.72 -8.69
C PHE A 173 -6.29 -1.33 -8.07
N SER A 174 -6.67 -0.26 -8.77
CA SER A 174 -6.26 1.12 -8.45
C SER A 174 -7.15 1.83 -7.43
N ALA A 175 -8.39 1.36 -7.19
CA ALA A 175 -9.31 1.98 -6.25
C ALA A 175 -9.48 1.18 -4.95
N THR A 176 -8.72 0.09 -4.77
CA THR A 176 -8.75 -0.73 -3.55
C THR A 176 -7.37 -0.91 -2.94
N ASN A 177 -7.32 -1.36 -1.69
CA ASN A 177 -6.05 -1.65 -1.02
C ASN A 177 -5.23 -2.78 -1.69
N LEU A 178 -5.73 -3.46 -2.74
CA LEU A 178 -4.90 -4.31 -3.61
C LEU A 178 -3.70 -3.54 -4.21
N PHE A 179 -3.86 -2.25 -4.54
CA PHE A 179 -2.76 -1.38 -4.97
C PHE A 179 -1.63 -1.36 -3.92
N TYR A 180 -1.99 -1.06 -2.68
CA TYR A 180 -1.07 -0.96 -1.56
C TYR A 180 -0.35 -2.29 -1.28
N TYR A 181 -1.10 -3.39 -1.16
CA TYR A 181 -0.53 -4.71 -0.88
C TYR A 181 0.24 -5.33 -2.06
N THR A 182 0.18 -4.71 -3.24
CA THR A 182 1.04 -5.09 -4.36
C THR A 182 2.33 -4.28 -4.38
N LEU A 183 2.20 -2.94 -4.28
CA LEU A 183 3.29 -2.01 -4.60
C LEU A 183 4.02 -1.44 -3.40
N ARG A 184 3.39 -1.36 -2.22
CA ARG A 184 4.01 -0.80 -0.99
C ARG A 184 4.24 -1.84 0.10
N GLU A 185 3.44 -2.89 0.12
CA GLU A 185 3.64 -4.01 1.05
C GLU A 185 3.71 -5.34 0.30
N PRO A 186 4.73 -5.53 -0.56
CA PRO A 186 4.98 -6.81 -1.21
C PRO A 186 5.30 -7.89 -0.16
N LEU A 187 5.31 -9.16 -0.57
CA LEU A 187 5.62 -10.32 0.28
C LEU A 187 4.59 -10.65 1.38
N LEU A 188 3.64 -9.75 1.68
CA LEU A 188 2.44 -10.14 2.41
C LEU A 188 1.58 -11.12 1.59
N SER A 189 0.84 -11.97 2.29
CA SER A 189 0.05 -13.08 1.71
C SER A 189 -1.07 -12.68 0.74
N HIS A 190 -1.45 -11.40 0.70
CA HIS A 190 -2.70 -10.92 0.10
C HIS A 190 -2.71 -10.93 -1.44
N VAL A 191 -1.70 -10.37 -2.10
CA VAL A 191 -1.63 -10.33 -3.58
C VAL A 191 -1.53 -11.74 -4.18
N TYR A 192 -0.81 -12.63 -3.51
CA TYR A 192 -0.72 -14.04 -3.88
C TYR A 192 -2.06 -14.73 -3.72
N SER A 193 -2.76 -14.50 -2.60
CA SER A 193 -4.11 -15.03 -2.37
C SER A 193 -5.11 -14.51 -3.40
N PHE A 194 -5.08 -13.22 -3.75
CA PHE A 194 -5.90 -12.62 -4.81
C PHE A 194 -5.70 -13.33 -6.16
N ALA A 195 -4.44 -13.59 -6.53
CA ALA A 195 -4.11 -14.31 -7.75
C ALA A 195 -4.65 -15.74 -7.74
N LEU A 196 -4.45 -16.47 -6.64
CA LEU A 196 -4.97 -17.83 -6.47
C LEU A 196 -6.51 -17.87 -6.50
N PHE A 197 -7.19 -16.89 -5.89
CA PHE A 197 -8.65 -16.80 -5.93
C PHE A 197 -9.14 -16.57 -7.37
N SER A 198 -8.46 -15.70 -8.10
CA SER A 198 -8.72 -15.45 -9.52
C SER A 198 -8.45 -16.69 -10.38
N PHE A 199 -7.42 -17.48 -10.08
CA PHE A 199 -7.17 -18.77 -10.73
C PHE A 199 -8.26 -19.79 -10.41
N LEU A 200 -8.69 -19.87 -9.16
CA LEU A 200 -9.73 -20.82 -8.74
C LEU A 200 -11.06 -20.55 -9.43
N LEU A 201 -11.46 -19.28 -9.59
CA LEU A 201 -12.67 -18.89 -10.35
C LEU A 201 -12.59 -19.39 -11.79
N THR A 202 -11.48 -19.10 -12.50
CA THR A 202 -11.27 -19.50 -13.89
C THR A 202 -11.16 -21.01 -14.07
N LEU A 203 -10.49 -21.71 -13.14
CA LEU A 203 -10.33 -23.17 -13.20
C LEU A 203 -11.63 -23.89 -12.87
N THR A 204 -12.40 -23.40 -11.90
CA THR A 204 -13.73 -23.95 -11.57
C THR A 204 -14.68 -23.81 -12.75
N ASP A 205 -14.70 -22.65 -13.41
CA ASP A 205 -15.46 -22.44 -14.64
C ASP A 205 -15.08 -23.44 -15.75
N LYS A 206 -13.78 -23.69 -15.96
CA LYS A 206 -13.28 -24.69 -16.92
C LYS A 206 -13.59 -26.14 -16.49
N LEU A 207 -13.52 -26.42 -15.18
CA LEU A 207 -13.80 -27.73 -14.61
C LEU A 207 -15.24 -28.14 -14.90
N TRP A 208 -16.20 -27.24 -14.70
CA TRP A 208 -17.62 -27.58 -14.93
C TRP A 208 -18.06 -27.50 -16.39
N GLN A 209 -17.33 -26.77 -17.24
CA GLN A 209 -17.58 -26.80 -18.69
C GLN A 209 -17.09 -28.10 -19.36
N LYS A 210 -16.01 -28.71 -18.87
CA LYS A 210 -15.34 -29.85 -19.55
C LYS A 210 -15.28 -31.14 -18.74
N ALA A 211 -15.45 -31.07 -17.41
CA ALA A 211 -15.35 -32.18 -16.46
C ALA A 211 -14.09 -33.07 -16.64
N LYS A 212 -12.94 -32.46 -16.99
CA LYS A 212 -11.68 -33.20 -17.21
C LYS A 212 -10.81 -33.23 -15.95
N ARG A 213 -10.20 -34.39 -15.66
CA ARG A 213 -9.30 -34.60 -14.51
C ARG A 213 -8.14 -33.61 -14.44
N LYS A 214 -7.62 -33.13 -15.58
CA LYS A 214 -6.58 -32.10 -15.59
C LYS A 214 -7.02 -30.81 -14.89
N PHE A 215 -8.29 -30.40 -15.06
CA PHE A 215 -8.81 -29.22 -14.39
C PHE A 215 -9.10 -29.52 -12.93
N LEU A 216 -9.49 -30.75 -12.59
CA LEU A 216 -9.61 -31.17 -11.19
C LEU A 216 -8.26 -31.06 -10.47
N ILE A 217 -7.19 -31.61 -11.04
CA ILE A 217 -5.83 -31.53 -10.48
C ILE A 217 -5.43 -30.07 -10.25
N LEU A 218 -5.56 -29.21 -11.27
CA LEU A 218 -5.22 -27.80 -11.16
C LEU A 218 -6.09 -27.08 -10.11
N THR A 219 -7.39 -27.33 -10.07
CA THR A 219 -8.30 -26.77 -9.05
C THR A 219 -7.88 -27.20 -7.65
N VAL A 220 -7.51 -28.47 -7.44
CA VAL A 220 -7.08 -28.98 -6.12
C VAL A 220 -5.72 -28.40 -5.73
N VAL A 221 -4.76 -28.27 -6.65
CA VAL A 221 -3.48 -27.59 -6.38
C VAL A 221 -3.73 -26.16 -5.89
N ILE A 222 -4.54 -25.39 -6.61
CA ILE A 222 -4.84 -24.00 -6.25
C ILE A 222 -5.62 -23.93 -4.93
N ALA A 223 -6.59 -24.81 -4.71
CA ALA A 223 -7.36 -24.86 -3.46
C ALA A 223 -6.48 -25.20 -2.24
N ALA A 224 -5.57 -26.16 -2.39
CA ALA A 224 -4.61 -26.52 -1.36
C ALA A 224 -3.63 -25.37 -1.07
N LEU A 225 -3.13 -24.68 -2.10
CA LEU A 225 -2.30 -23.48 -1.93
C LEU A 225 -3.05 -22.32 -1.25
N ILE A 226 -4.34 -22.14 -1.54
CA ILE A 226 -5.18 -21.13 -0.88
C ILE A 226 -5.23 -21.36 0.63
N ILE A 227 -5.52 -22.61 1.06
CA ILE A 227 -5.54 -22.98 2.47
C ILE A 227 -4.13 -22.86 3.07
N LEU A 228 -3.11 -23.31 2.33
CA LEU A 228 -1.75 -23.31 2.81
C LEU A 228 -1.17 -21.90 2.97
N ILE A 229 -1.57 -20.92 2.16
CA ILE A 229 -1.20 -19.53 2.38
C ILE A 229 -1.90 -18.98 3.61
N ARG A 230 -3.22 -19.21 3.73
CA ARG A 230 -4.02 -18.77 4.87
C ARG A 230 -5.16 -19.76 5.14
N PRO A 231 -5.16 -20.48 6.27
CA PRO A 231 -6.21 -21.46 6.58
C PRO A 231 -7.63 -20.85 6.59
N SER A 232 -7.77 -19.58 7.00
CA SER A 232 -9.03 -18.83 6.96
C SER A 232 -9.65 -18.71 5.57
N ASN A 233 -8.85 -18.82 4.51
CA ASN A 233 -9.30 -18.69 3.13
C ASN A 233 -10.06 -19.94 2.63
N ILE A 234 -10.17 -20.99 3.47
CA ILE A 234 -11.02 -22.16 3.19
C ILE A 234 -12.47 -21.77 2.85
N ILE A 235 -12.96 -20.64 3.39
CA ILE A 235 -14.31 -20.13 3.12
C ILE A 235 -14.55 -19.73 1.66
N PHE A 236 -13.48 -19.63 0.85
CA PHE A 236 -13.59 -19.37 -0.58
C PHE A 236 -13.80 -20.65 -1.40
N LEU A 237 -13.45 -21.83 -0.88
CA LEU A 237 -13.58 -23.11 -1.59
C LEU A 237 -15.01 -23.51 -1.97
N PRO A 238 -16.10 -23.08 -1.30
CA PRO A 238 -17.47 -23.28 -1.78
C PRO A 238 -17.68 -22.82 -3.24
N VAL A 239 -16.88 -21.89 -3.76
CA VAL A 239 -16.88 -21.53 -5.19
C VAL A 239 -16.76 -22.76 -6.09
N ILE A 240 -15.96 -23.75 -5.71
CA ILE A 240 -15.77 -24.99 -6.49
C ILE A 240 -17.12 -25.67 -6.73
N LEU A 241 -18.04 -25.69 -5.77
CA LEU A 241 -19.34 -26.36 -5.91
C LEU A 241 -20.45 -25.44 -6.41
N PHE A 242 -20.46 -24.18 -5.99
CA PHE A 242 -21.62 -23.30 -6.15
C PHE A 242 -21.50 -22.27 -7.28
N LEU A 243 -20.32 -22.12 -7.90
CA LEU A 243 -20.13 -21.17 -9.00
C LEU A 243 -21.01 -21.52 -10.22
N ASP A 244 -21.79 -20.55 -10.68
CA ASP A 244 -22.78 -20.66 -11.76
C ASP A 244 -23.80 -21.80 -11.57
N LEU A 245 -24.12 -22.14 -10.32
CA LEU A 245 -25.11 -23.18 -10.03
C LEU A 245 -26.53 -22.68 -10.36
N THR A 246 -27.29 -23.46 -11.13
CA THR A 246 -28.68 -23.11 -11.47
C THR A 246 -29.73 -24.07 -10.91
N SER A 247 -29.32 -25.27 -10.44
CA SER A 247 -30.24 -26.26 -9.87
C SER A 247 -29.57 -27.22 -8.90
N ILE A 248 -30.38 -27.84 -8.02
CA ILE A 248 -29.93 -28.89 -7.10
C ILE A 248 -29.41 -30.13 -7.86
N SER A 249 -29.98 -30.43 -9.03
CA SER A 249 -29.52 -31.54 -9.89
C SER A 249 -28.06 -31.34 -10.33
N GLN A 250 -27.69 -30.14 -10.75
CA GLN A 250 -26.30 -29.82 -11.07
C GLN A 250 -25.37 -30.00 -9.86
N LEU A 251 -25.81 -29.60 -8.67
CA LEU A 251 -25.01 -29.80 -7.45
C LEU A 251 -24.75 -31.30 -7.20
N LYS A 252 -25.77 -32.14 -7.33
CA LYS A 252 -25.63 -33.60 -7.23
C LYS A 252 -24.64 -34.13 -8.27
N GLN A 253 -24.69 -33.67 -9.52
CA GLN A 253 -23.74 -34.07 -10.57
C GLN A 253 -22.29 -33.66 -10.25
N ARG A 254 -22.09 -32.44 -9.73
CA ARG A 254 -20.77 -31.95 -9.29
C ARG A 254 -20.21 -32.79 -8.16
N LEU A 255 -21.03 -33.11 -7.15
CA LEU A 255 -20.64 -33.97 -6.04
C LEU A 255 -20.35 -35.40 -6.52
N GLN A 256 -21.19 -35.98 -7.37
CA GLN A 256 -20.95 -37.30 -7.97
C GLN A 256 -19.63 -37.34 -8.74
N PHE A 257 -19.29 -36.29 -9.49
CA PHE A 257 -18.00 -36.21 -10.17
C PHE A 257 -16.84 -36.20 -9.17
N LEU A 258 -16.89 -35.38 -8.11
CA LEU A 258 -15.81 -35.27 -7.13
C LEU A 258 -15.64 -36.55 -6.30
N TYR A 259 -16.74 -37.18 -5.89
CA TYR A 259 -16.74 -38.40 -5.09
C TYR A 259 -16.50 -39.69 -5.88
N LYS A 260 -16.31 -39.64 -7.20
CA LYS A 260 -15.80 -40.80 -7.96
C LYS A 260 -14.49 -41.26 -7.31
N PRO A 261 -14.29 -42.55 -6.98
CA PRO A 261 -13.13 -43.02 -6.22
C PRO A 261 -11.78 -42.53 -6.76
N ILE A 262 -11.60 -42.56 -8.08
CA ILE A 262 -10.39 -42.04 -8.73
C ILE A 262 -10.22 -40.53 -8.60
N ASN A 263 -11.29 -39.75 -8.64
CA ASN A 263 -11.23 -38.29 -8.49
C ASN A 263 -11.01 -37.90 -7.03
N LEU A 264 -11.57 -38.67 -6.10
CA LEU A 264 -11.30 -38.52 -4.66
C LEU A 264 -9.84 -38.85 -4.35
N LEU A 265 -9.31 -39.97 -4.88
CA LEU A 265 -7.89 -40.31 -4.75
C LEU A 265 -6.99 -39.21 -5.32
N ILE A 266 -7.28 -38.70 -6.52
CA ILE A 266 -6.54 -37.55 -7.09
C ILE A 266 -6.59 -36.35 -6.14
N THR A 267 -7.77 -36.02 -5.59
CA THR A 267 -7.95 -34.87 -4.70
C THR A 267 -7.13 -35.02 -3.42
N ILE A 268 -7.18 -36.19 -2.79
CA ILE A 268 -6.42 -36.49 -1.57
C ILE A 268 -4.91 -36.48 -1.86
N SER A 269 -4.45 -37.20 -2.89
CA SER A 269 -3.02 -37.27 -3.22
C SER A 269 -2.44 -35.91 -3.55
N VAL A 270 -3.12 -35.10 -4.37
CA VAL A 270 -2.64 -33.76 -4.73
C VAL A 270 -2.63 -32.84 -3.51
N THR A 271 -3.67 -32.90 -2.66
CA THR A 271 -3.71 -32.10 -1.43
C THR A 271 -2.54 -32.45 -0.53
N LEU A 272 -2.30 -33.74 -0.27
CA LEU A 272 -1.19 -34.22 0.55
C LEU A 272 0.17 -33.80 -0.02
N ILE A 273 0.38 -33.90 -1.33
CA ILE A 273 1.65 -33.46 -1.96
C ILE A 273 1.87 -31.97 -1.70
N VAL A 274 0.86 -31.12 -1.95
CA VAL A 274 0.99 -29.67 -1.81
C VAL A 274 1.16 -29.24 -0.36
N THR A 275 0.47 -29.88 0.60
CA THR A 275 0.55 -29.51 2.02
C THR A 275 1.70 -30.22 2.76
N SER A 276 2.28 -31.28 2.20
CA SER A 276 3.33 -32.07 2.85
C SER A 276 4.51 -31.26 3.38
N PRO A 277 5.04 -30.20 2.71
CA PRO A 277 6.16 -29.43 3.26
C PRO A 277 5.82 -28.83 4.63
N GLN A 278 4.59 -28.34 4.80
CA GLN A 278 4.12 -27.80 6.08
C GLN A 278 3.92 -28.88 7.13
N LEU A 279 3.34 -30.02 6.75
CA LEU A 279 3.08 -31.14 7.67
C LEU A 279 4.40 -31.73 8.19
N VAL A 280 5.41 -31.85 7.32
CA VAL A 280 6.75 -32.31 7.68
C VAL A 280 7.44 -31.30 8.61
N TYR A 281 7.34 -30.00 8.31
CA TYR A 281 7.88 -28.94 9.17
C TYR A 281 7.25 -28.97 10.58
N TRP A 282 5.92 -29.12 10.68
CA TRP A 282 5.23 -29.25 11.96
C TRP A 282 5.65 -30.51 12.73
N HIS A 283 5.82 -31.64 12.04
CA HIS A 283 6.30 -32.87 12.66
C HIS A 283 7.75 -32.71 13.16
N PHE A 284 8.61 -32.04 12.40
CA PHE A 284 9.98 -31.73 12.80
C PHE A 284 10.05 -30.87 14.08
N LEU A 285 9.14 -29.90 14.25
CA LEU A 285 9.12 -29.03 15.41
C LEU A 285 8.47 -29.66 16.65
N TRP A 286 7.28 -30.25 16.48
CA TRP A 286 6.40 -30.63 17.59
C TRP A 286 6.08 -32.14 17.63
N GLY A 287 6.62 -32.95 16.73
CA GLY A 287 6.31 -34.38 16.63
C GLY A 287 4.90 -34.67 16.08
N GLN A 288 4.14 -33.65 15.68
CA GLN A 288 2.77 -33.77 15.20
C GLN A 288 2.64 -33.21 13.78
N PHE A 289 1.88 -33.88 12.92
CA PHE A 289 1.67 -33.43 11.53
C PHE A 289 0.71 -32.25 11.40
N ILE A 290 -0.08 -31.93 12.43
CA ILE A 290 -1.01 -30.79 12.45
C ILE A 290 -0.79 -30.05 13.76
N HIS A 291 -0.49 -28.76 13.69
CA HIS A 291 -0.22 -27.92 14.86
C HIS A 291 -0.79 -26.50 14.69
N TYR A 292 -1.36 -25.94 15.75
CA TYR A 292 -1.87 -24.56 15.75
C TYR A 292 -0.77 -23.58 16.15
N SER A 293 -0.04 -23.06 15.16
CA SER A 293 1.15 -22.22 15.40
C SER A 293 0.85 -20.78 15.84
N TYR A 294 -0.42 -20.37 15.89
CA TYR A 294 -0.86 -19.04 16.31
C TYR A 294 -1.02 -18.89 17.84
N ALA A 295 -0.72 -19.95 18.60
CA ALA A 295 -0.74 -19.97 20.06
C ALA A 295 -2.06 -19.41 20.65
N ASN A 296 -2.02 -18.23 21.26
CA ASN A 296 -3.16 -17.60 21.93
C ASN A 296 -3.99 -16.67 21.01
N GLU A 297 -3.54 -16.43 19.77
CA GLU A 297 -4.33 -15.70 18.79
C GLU A 297 -5.47 -16.61 18.31
N GLY A 298 -6.68 -16.08 18.12
CA GLY A 298 -7.82 -16.91 17.71
C GLY A 298 -9.10 -16.10 17.53
N PHE A 299 -10.25 -16.78 17.56
CA PHE A 299 -11.57 -16.14 17.42
C PHE A 299 -12.18 -15.77 18.78
N SER A 300 -11.46 -14.99 19.60
CA SER A 300 -11.95 -14.60 20.93
C SER A 300 -13.20 -13.70 20.89
N ASN A 301 -13.46 -13.03 19.77
CA ASN A 301 -14.64 -12.17 19.56
C ASN A 301 -15.80 -12.92 18.89
N TRP A 302 -15.81 -14.26 18.85
CA TRP A 302 -16.85 -15.06 18.18
C TRP A 302 -18.30 -14.70 18.57
N ASN A 303 -18.55 -14.53 19.86
CA ASN A 303 -19.89 -14.19 20.37
C ASN A 303 -20.20 -12.68 20.34
N ASN A 304 -19.21 -11.84 20.06
CA ASN A 304 -19.34 -10.39 19.96
C ASN A 304 -18.50 -9.84 18.80
N PRO A 305 -18.86 -10.19 17.55
CA PRO A 305 -18.08 -9.83 16.37
C PRO A 305 -18.01 -8.30 16.21
N GLN A 306 -16.79 -7.78 16.08
CA GLN A 306 -16.49 -6.34 16.02
C GLN A 306 -16.71 -5.77 14.61
N LEU A 307 -17.92 -5.93 14.05
CA LEU A 307 -18.27 -5.58 12.67
C LEU A 307 -18.01 -4.10 12.35
N LEU A 308 -18.41 -3.19 13.25
CA LEU A 308 -18.24 -1.75 13.03
C LEU A 308 -16.76 -1.35 13.01
N LYS A 309 -15.91 -2.02 13.81
CA LYS A 309 -14.46 -1.77 13.77
C LYS A 309 -13.86 -2.21 12.44
N VAL A 310 -14.20 -3.41 11.98
CA VAL A 310 -13.75 -3.94 10.67
C VAL A 310 -14.16 -3.03 9.51
N LEU A 311 -15.36 -2.44 9.55
CA LEU A 311 -15.88 -1.63 8.46
C LEU A 311 -15.47 -0.16 8.53
N PHE A 312 -15.44 0.45 9.72
CA PHE A 312 -15.40 1.91 9.88
C PHE A 312 -14.30 2.42 10.82
N SER A 313 -13.50 1.56 11.44
CA SER A 313 -12.45 2.03 12.36
C SER A 313 -11.43 2.93 11.67
N PRO A 314 -10.89 3.97 12.35
CA PRO A 314 -9.69 4.65 11.90
C PRO A 314 -8.47 3.72 11.96
N GLU A 315 -8.53 2.62 12.70
CA GLU A 315 -7.53 1.56 12.70
C GLU A 315 -7.85 0.52 11.61
N ASN A 316 -7.52 0.87 10.36
CA ASN A 316 -7.61 0.00 9.18
C ASN A 316 -9.02 -0.46 8.78
N GLY A 317 -10.05 0.32 9.08
CA GLY A 317 -11.42 0.03 8.62
C GLY A 317 -11.50 -0.13 7.10
N LEU A 318 -12.41 -0.97 6.61
CA LEU A 318 -12.53 -1.22 5.17
C LEU A 318 -12.97 0.03 4.38
N ILE A 319 -13.99 0.74 4.87
CA ILE A 319 -14.65 1.83 4.12
C ILE A 319 -13.83 3.13 4.14
N PRO A 320 -13.29 3.61 5.29
CA PRO A 320 -12.53 4.86 5.32
C PRO A 320 -11.31 4.81 4.38
N TYR A 321 -10.65 3.66 4.31
CA TYR A 321 -9.43 3.47 3.51
C TYR A 321 -9.71 3.01 2.07
N THR A 322 -10.84 2.33 1.85
CA THR A 322 -11.26 1.86 0.53
C THR A 322 -12.73 2.18 0.26
N PRO A 323 -13.08 3.46 0.01
CA PRO A 323 -14.47 3.86 -0.24
C PRO A 323 -15.09 3.19 -1.49
N ALA A 324 -14.25 2.71 -2.43
CA ALA A 324 -14.71 1.97 -3.60
C ALA A 324 -15.51 0.71 -3.26
N VAL A 325 -15.31 0.13 -2.08
CA VAL A 325 -16.10 -1.01 -1.58
C VAL A 325 -17.58 -0.66 -1.46
N LEU A 326 -17.96 0.60 -1.23
CA LEU A 326 -19.37 1.01 -1.21
C LEU A 326 -20.05 0.79 -2.56
N VAL A 327 -19.36 1.08 -3.67
CA VAL A 327 -19.87 0.83 -5.03
C VAL A 327 -19.98 -0.67 -5.28
N ILE A 328 -19.02 -1.46 -4.79
CA ILE A 328 -19.04 -2.92 -4.89
C ILE A 328 -20.21 -3.51 -4.09
N PHE A 329 -20.44 -3.06 -2.86
CA PHE A 329 -21.57 -3.50 -2.01
C PHE A 329 -22.91 -3.08 -2.60
N ALA A 330 -23.02 -1.87 -3.16
CA ALA A 330 -24.17 -1.49 -3.98
C ALA A 330 -24.37 -2.44 -5.16
N GLY A 331 -23.29 -2.95 -5.76
CA GLY A 331 -23.33 -3.99 -6.78
C GLY A 331 -23.85 -5.35 -6.29
N ILE A 332 -23.55 -5.73 -5.05
CA ILE A 332 -24.15 -6.93 -4.43
C ILE A 332 -25.67 -6.74 -4.30
N ILE A 333 -26.11 -5.59 -3.80
CA ILE A 333 -27.54 -5.24 -3.70
C ILE A 333 -28.19 -5.27 -5.09
N PHE A 334 -27.53 -4.69 -6.11
CA PHE A 334 -28.01 -4.72 -7.48
C PHE A 334 -28.17 -6.15 -8.02
N MET A 335 -27.19 -7.04 -7.78
CA MET A 335 -27.28 -8.45 -8.16
C MET A 335 -28.48 -9.12 -7.49
N LEU A 336 -28.73 -8.85 -6.19
CA LEU A 336 -29.87 -9.37 -5.44
C LEU A 336 -31.21 -8.90 -6.03
N LEU A 337 -31.35 -7.61 -6.27
CA LEU A 337 -32.58 -7.01 -6.83
C LEU A 337 -32.86 -7.49 -8.26
N LYS A 338 -31.82 -7.74 -9.06
CA LYS A 338 -31.93 -8.24 -10.43
C LYS A 338 -31.86 -9.76 -10.54
N ARG A 339 -31.79 -10.47 -9.40
CA ARG A 339 -31.68 -11.93 -9.32
C ARG A 339 -30.58 -12.51 -10.22
N GLN A 340 -29.43 -11.84 -10.27
CA GLN A 340 -28.32 -12.26 -11.13
C GLN A 340 -27.69 -13.56 -10.65
N GLN A 341 -27.07 -14.28 -11.60
CA GLN A 341 -26.30 -15.49 -11.33
C GLN A 341 -25.23 -15.21 -10.26
N ASN A 342 -25.02 -16.16 -9.35
CA ASN A 342 -24.04 -16.09 -8.23
C ASN A 342 -24.33 -15.09 -7.10
N GLN A 343 -25.48 -14.40 -7.09
CA GLN A 343 -25.84 -13.46 -6.02
C GLN A 343 -25.67 -14.05 -4.60
N TRP A 344 -26.18 -15.27 -4.37
CA TRP A 344 -26.13 -15.92 -3.05
C TRP A 344 -24.75 -16.48 -2.71
N LEU A 345 -23.96 -16.86 -3.72
CA LEU A 345 -22.56 -17.27 -3.52
C LEU A 345 -21.73 -16.08 -3.04
N VAL A 346 -21.87 -14.94 -3.71
CA VAL A 346 -21.16 -13.70 -3.34
C VAL A 346 -21.58 -13.26 -1.94
N VAL A 347 -22.89 -13.15 -1.68
CA VAL A 347 -23.40 -12.75 -0.35
C VAL A 347 -22.94 -13.71 0.74
N GLY A 348 -23.09 -15.02 0.55
CA GLY A 348 -22.72 -16.03 1.53
C GLY A 348 -21.24 -15.95 1.90
N ILE A 349 -20.35 -15.90 0.90
CA ILE A 349 -18.90 -15.83 1.15
C ILE A 349 -18.53 -14.52 1.87
N ILE A 350 -19.10 -13.38 1.45
CA ILE A 350 -18.75 -12.09 2.05
C ILE A 350 -19.28 -11.97 3.48
N LEU A 351 -20.49 -12.46 3.77
CA LEU A 351 -21.04 -12.45 5.13
C LEU A 351 -20.25 -13.38 6.06
N ILE A 352 -19.90 -14.59 5.61
CA ILE A 352 -19.06 -15.52 6.39
C ILE A 352 -17.68 -14.90 6.62
N HIS A 353 -17.06 -14.31 5.59
CA HIS A 353 -15.76 -13.66 5.72
C HIS A 353 -15.81 -12.49 6.71
N LEU A 354 -16.82 -11.63 6.60
CA LEU A 354 -17.00 -10.49 7.47
C LEU A 354 -17.21 -10.94 8.93
N TYR A 355 -18.00 -11.99 9.17
CA TYR A 355 -18.20 -12.55 10.50
C TYR A 355 -16.91 -13.13 11.08
N LEU A 356 -16.17 -13.95 10.33
CA LEU A 356 -14.90 -14.53 10.81
C LEU A 356 -13.86 -13.45 11.11
N THR A 357 -13.72 -12.49 10.21
CA THR A 357 -12.78 -11.37 10.36
C THR A 357 -13.11 -10.53 11.59
N SER A 358 -14.38 -10.21 11.81
CA SER A 358 -14.83 -9.45 12.98
C SER A 358 -14.80 -10.26 14.28
N SER A 359 -14.75 -11.59 14.20
CA SER A 359 -14.62 -12.50 15.34
C SER A 359 -13.18 -12.75 15.77
N TRP A 360 -12.19 -12.34 14.96
CA TRP A 360 -10.77 -12.50 15.26
C TRP A 360 -10.36 -11.65 16.48
N HIS A 361 -9.35 -12.12 17.23
CA HIS A 361 -8.91 -11.49 18.49
C HIS A 361 -8.51 -10.03 18.34
N LEU A 362 -7.94 -9.66 17.20
CA LEU A 362 -7.52 -8.32 16.84
C LEU A 362 -8.31 -7.81 15.62
N PRO A 363 -9.41 -7.06 15.82
CA PRO A 363 -10.28 -6.61 14.73
C PRO A 363 -9.61 -5.70 13.70
N SER A 364 -8.56 -4.95 14.07
CA SER A 364 -7.81 -4.08 13.15
C SER A 364 -6.80 -4.82 12.29
N PHE A 365 -6.48 -6.06 12.66
CA PHE A 365 -5.41 -6.87 12.08
C PHE A 365 -4.01 -6.22 12.12
N GLY A 366 -3.72 -5.34 13.09
CA GLY A 366 -2.37 -4.80 13.33
C GLY A 366 -1.99 -3.69 12.37
N CYS A 367 -0.73 -3.60 11.94
CA CYS A 367 -0.33 -2.61 10.94
C CYS A 367 -0.85 -3.02 9.54
N GLY A 368 -1.58 -2.13 8.85
CA GLY A 368 -2.10 -2.39 7.51
C GLY A 368 -2.84 -1.21 6.90
N PHE A 369 -2.89 -1.10 5.58
CA PHE A 369 -3.68 -0.07 4.90
C PHE A 369 -5.07 -0.60 4.54
N GLY A 370 -6.09 -0.02 5.17
CA GLY A 370 -7.46 -0.55 5.12
C GLY A 370 -7.55 -2.01 5.57
N HIS A 371 -8.74 -2.61 5.42
CA HIS A 371 -8.93 -3.94 5.97
C HIS A 371 -8.27 -5.02 5.09
N ARG A 372 -7.06 -5.45 5.47
CA ARG A 372 -6.17 -6.30 4.67
C ARG A 372 -6.76 -7.67 4.29
N THR A 373 -7.65 -8.20 5.13
CA THR A 373 -8.31 -9.49 4.88
C THR A 373 -9.25 -9.50 3.68
N PHE A 374 -9.69 -8.33 3.18
CA PHE A 374 -10.59 -8.25 2.03
C PHE A 374 -9.88 -8.32 0.69
N VAL A 375 -8.55 -8.18 0.66
CA VAL A 375 -7.78 -8.02 -0.57
C VAL A 375 -7.96 -9.19 -1.54
N GLU A 376 -7.88 -10.42 -1.03
CA GLU A 376 -8.09 -11.61 -1.89
C GLU A 376 -9.54 -11.77 -2.36
N TYR A 377 -10.52 -11.27 -1.59
CA TYR A 377 -11.94 -11.34 -1.94
C TYR A 377 -12.33 -10.39 -3.06
N TYR A 378 -11.46 -9.43 -3.44
CA TYR A 378 -11.68 -8.61 -4.63
C TYR A 378 -11.80 -9.42 -5.92
N ALA A 379 -11.21 -10.63 -5.97
CA ALA A 379 -11.42 -11.54 -7.09
C ALA A 379 -12.92 -11.92 -7.26
N LEU A 380 -13.63 -12.15 -6.16
CA LEU A 380 -15.06 -12.46 -6.16
C LEU A 380 -15.91 -11.19 -6.30
N LEU A 381 -15.54 -10.13 -5.58
CA LEU A 381 -16.21 -8.83 -5.60
C LEU A 381 -16.10 -8.09 -6.94
N ALA A 382 -15.21 -8.53 -7.83
CA ALA A 382 -15.20 -8.07 -9.21
C ALA A 382 -16.50 -8.42 -9.96
N ILE A 383 -17.23 -9.48 -9.56
CA ILE A 383 -18.51 -9.86 -10.18
C ILE A 383 -19.59 -8.79 -9.95
N PRO A 384 -19.95 -8.41 -8.70
CA PRO A 384 -20.94 -7.36 -8.47
C PRO A 384 -20.54 -6.00 -9.04
N LEU A 385 -19.24 -5.67 -9.04
CA LEU A 385 -18.75 -4.43 -9.67
C LEU A 385 -18.97 -4.46 -11.19
N ALA A 386 -18.58 -5.54 -11.86
CA ALA A 386 -18.79 -5.72 -13.29
C ALA A 386 -20.28 -5.72 -13.66
N ALA A 387 -21.15 -6.29 -12.81
CA ALA A 387 -22.59 -6.30 -13.03
C ALA A 387 -23.20 -4.90 -13.11
N VAL A 388 -22.83 -4.00 -12.20
CA VAL A 388 -23.29 -2.60 -12.19
C VAL A 388 -22.74 -1.84 -13.39
N LEU A 389 -21.44 -2.00 -13.65
CA LEU A 389 -20.77 -1.36 -14.78
C LEU A 389 -21.37 -1.78 -16.12
N GLU A 390 -21.61 -3.08 -16.33
CA GLU A 390 -22.25 -3.60 -17.53
C GLU A 390 -23.63 -2.99 -17.72
N TYR A 391 -24.42 -2.89 -16.65
CA TYR A 391 -25.75 -2.30 -16.71
C TYR A 391 -25.72 -0.82 -17.10
N ILE A 392 -24.73 -0.06 -16.64
CA ILE A 392 -24.57 1.37 -16.96
C ILE A 392 -24.08 1.56 -18.40
N ILE A 393 -23.04 0.83 -18.78
CA ILE A 393 -22.33 0.96 -20.06
C ILE A 393 -23.22 0.45 -21.20
N SER A 394 -23.78 -0.75 -21.07
CA SER A 394 -24.52 -1.40 -22.16
C SER A 394 -25.88 -0.73 -22.43
N ASN A 395 -26.51 -0.13 -21.42
CA ASN A 395 -27.73 0.66 -21.60
C ASN A 395 -27.45 2.13 -21.99
N ARG A 396 -26.17 2.51 -22.20
CA ARG A 396 -25.74 3.87 -22.59
C ARG A 396 -26.40 4.97 -21.75
N LYS A 397 -26.54 4.75 -20.44
CA LYS A 397 -27.18 5.71 -19.54
C LYS A 397 -26.27 6.92 -19.35
N LYS A 398 -26.28 7.87 -20.30
CA LYS A 398 -25.34 9.00 -20.38
C LYS A 398 -25.19 9.76 -19.06
N LEU A 399 -26.29 10.00 -18.35
CA LEU A 399 -26.28 10.64 -17.02
C LEU A 399 -25.54 9.81 -15.96
N LEU A 400 -25.77 8.50 -15.90
CA LEU A 400 -25.03 7.65 -14.97
C LEU A 400 -23.56 7.58 -15.37
N ILE A 401 -23.25 7.48 -16.66
CA ILE A 401 -21.86 7.51 -17.14
C ILE A 401 -21.16 8.82 -16.73
N SER A 402 -21.82 9.97 -16.92
CA SER A 402 -21.24 11.27 -16.54
C SER A 402 -21.05 11.44 -15.03
N LEU A 403 -21.81 10.72 -14.19
CA LEU A 403 -21.63 10.71 -12.73
C LEU A 403 -20.60 9.67 -12.27
N PHE A 404 -20.57 8.50 -12.90
CA PHE A 404 -19.69 7.39 -12.51
C PHE A 404 -18.24 7.64 -12.88
N VAL A 405 -17.96 8.28 -14.03
CA VAL A 405 -16.58 8.59 -14.44
C VAL A 405 -15.84 9.47 -13.42
N PRO A 406 -16.34 10.66 -13.00
CA PRO A 406 -15.66 11.48 -12.01
C PRO A 406 -15.58 10.78 -10.65
N LEU A 407 -16.61 10.02 -10.25
CA LEU A 407 -16.57 9.22 -9.03
C LEU A 407 -15.43 8.20 -9.07
N PHE A 408 -15.24 7.49 -10.17
CA PHE A 408 -14.15 6.52 -10.32
C PHE A 408 -12.78 7.15 -10.32
N LEU A 409 -12.60 8.27 -11.04
CA LEU A 409 -11.35 9.01 -11.02
C LEU A 409 -11.03 9.48 -9.60
N TYR A 410 -12.03 9.97 -8.87
CA TYR A 410 -11.89 10.34 -7.47
C TYR A 410 -11.55 9.15 -6.57
N LEU A 411 -12.20 7.99 -6.72
CA LEU A 411 -11.91 6.80 -5.91
C LEU A 411 -10.50 6.25 -6.15
N ILE A 412 -10.02 6.28 -7.40
CA ILE A 412 -8.63 5.93 -7.74
C ILE A 412 -7.68 6.95 -7.11
N TYR A 413 -7.93 8.24 -7.31
CA TYR A 413 -7.14 9.32 -6.70
C TYR A 413 -7.06 9.16 -5.19
N PHE A 414 -8.21 8.94 -4.54
CA PHE A 414 -8.32 8.77 -3.10
C PHE A 414 -7.45 7.60 -2.63
N ASN A 415 -7.63 6.41 -3.21
CA ASN A 415 -6.89 5.23 -2.78
C ASN A 415 -5.38 5.36 -3.05
N VAL A 416 -4.98 5.83 -4.21
CA VAL A 416 -3.56 5.99 -4.56
C VAL A 416 -2.90 7.03 -3.66
N ARG A 417 -3.49 8.21 -3.49
CA ARG A 417 -2.89 9.28 -2.65
C ARG A 417 -2.83 8.90 -1.18
N PHE A 418 -3.89 8.28 -0.66
CA PHE A 418 -3.88 7.84 0.73
C PHE A 418 -2.89 6.71 0.94
N SER A 419 -2.90 5.72 0.05
CA SER A 419 -1.98 4.59 0.12
C SER A 419 -0.53 5.02 -0.02
N LEU A 420 -0.18 6.08 -0.75
CA LEU A 420 1.19 6.61 -0.82
C LEU A 420 1.59 7.37 0.44
N ALA A 421 0.65 8.07 1.08
CA ALA A 421 0.94 8.86 2.26
C ALA A 421 0.95 8.09 3.56
N TYR A 422 0.28 6.93 3.61
CA TYR A 422 0.20 6.12 4.82
C TYR A 422 1.57 5.58 5.24
N ASP A 423 2.04 5.79 6.46
CA ASP A 423 3.39 5.39 6.87
C ASP A 423 3.57 3.89 7.17
N LYS A 424 2.71 3.02 6.61
CA LYS A 424 2.70 1.55 6.80
C LYS A 424 2.28 1.06 8.18
N CYS A 425 2.38 1.89 9.22
CA CYS A 425 1.75 1.66 10.52
C CYS A 425 1.45 2.99 11.25
N TYR A 426 0.42 2.97 12.10
CA TYR A 426 0.11 4.07 13.02
C TYR A 426 0.91 3.89 14.32
N LEU A 427 2.07 4.51 14.41
CA LEU A 427 2.98 4.31 15.56
C LEU A 427 2.57 5.11 16.82
N ASN A 428 1.92 6.27 16.66
CA ASN A 428 1.74 7.23 17.76
C ASN A 428 0.27 7.51 18.17
N ALA A 429 -0.73 7.14 17.36
CA ALA A 429 -2.14 7.14 17.74
C ALA A 429 -3.01 6.49 16.65
N ASN A 430 -3.88 5.56 17.05
CA ASN A 430 -4.93 4.99 16.20
C ASN A 430 -6.23 5.78 16.38
N SER A 431 -6.24 7.05 16.00
CA SER A 431 -7.40 7.93 16.18
C SER A 431 -7.95 8.47 14.86
N TRP A 432 -9.21 8.90 14.90
CA TRP A 432 -9.80 9.65 13.79
C TRP A 432 -9.07 10.94 13.49
N GLU A 433 -8.43 11.56 14.48
CA GLU A 433 -7.59 12.75 14.30
C GLU A 433 -6.40 12.41 13.39
N THR A 434 -5.65 11.34 13.69
CA THR A 434 -4.53 10.91 12.85
C THR A 434 -4.99 10.54 11.44
N TYR A 435 -6.14 9.87 11.30
CA TYR A 435 -6.74 9.61 9.99
C TYR A 435 -7.04 10.92 9.23
N GLN A 436 -7.65 11.90 9.91
CA GLN A 436 -7.98 13.21 9.32
C GLN A 436 -6.72 13.95 8.90
N HIS A 437 -5.65 13.90 9.69
CA HIS A 437 -4.35 14.50 9.35
C HIS A 437 -3.82 13.97 8.01
N TYR A 438 -3.84 12.65 7.80
CA TYR A 438 -3.47 12.06 6.51
C TYR A 438 -4.42 12.51 5.37
N ALA A 439 -5.72 12.50 5.62
CA ALA A 439 -6.71 12.87 4.62
C ALA A 439 -6.59 14.35 4.19
N VAL A 440 -6.30 15.24 5.13
CA VAL A 440 -6.11 16.68 4.90
C VAL A 440 -4.80 16.94 4.20
N LYS A 441 -3.68 16.38 4.70
CA LYS A 441 -2.36 16.53 4.08
C LYS A 441 -2.37 16.10 2.61
N GLN A 442 -3.12 15.05 2.29
CA GLN A 442 -3.25 14.54 0.92
C GLN A 442 -4.41 15.11 0.11
N LYS A 443 -5.18 16.06 0.65
CA LYS A 443 -6.32 16.67 -0.04
C LYS A 443 -7.31 15.61 -0.55
N LEU A 444 -7.59 14.61 0.27
CA LEU A 444 -8.48 13.50 -0.08
C LEU A 444 -9.94 13.88 0.02
N ILE A 445 -10.28 14.74 0.98
CA ILE A 445 -11.64 15.17 1.29
C ILE A 445 -11.67 16.70 1.16
N PRO A 446 -12.75 17.32 0.66
CA PRO A 446 -12.89 18.77 0.74
C PRO A 446 -12.86 19.20 2.22
N PHE A 447 -11.94 20.10 2.58
CA PHE A 447 -11.88 20.70 3.92
C PHE A 447 -11.81 22.22 3.85
N ARG A 448 -12.24 22.89 4.93
CA ARG A 448 -12.06 24.33 5.08
C ARG A 448 -10.61 24.60 5.48
N GLN A 449 -9.82 24.97 4.49
CA GLN A 449 -8.47 25.46 4.71
C GLN A 449 -8.53 26.94 5.04
N SER A 450 -7.81 27.35 6.08
CA SER A 450 -7.54 28.76 6.36
C SER A 450 -6.10 29.06 5.94
N ARG A 451 -5.91 30.19 5.26
CA ARG A 451 -4.60 30.67 4.84
C ARG A 451 -4.45 32.10 5.33
N PHE A 452 -3.34 32.38 6.00
CA PHE A 452 -3.02 33.70 6.51
C PHE A 452 -1.64 34.05 6.00
N ASP A 453 -1.58 35.21 5.34
CA ASP A 453 -0.40 35.66 4.63
C ASP A 453 0.02 37.01 5.22
N TRP A 454 1.32 37.14 5.47
CA TRP A 454 1.94 38.38 5.90
C TRP A 454 3.19 38.63 5.07
N GLN A 455 3.46 39.89 4.78
CA GLN A 455 4.64 40.33 4.05
C GLN A 455 5.18 41.59 4.69
N THR A 456 6.49 41.66 4.85
CA THR A 456 7.18 42.87 5.31
C THR A 456 8.49 43.04 4.57
N GLY A 457 8.68 44.22 3.97
CA GLY A 457 9.99 44.73 3.55
C GLY A 457 10.55 45.70 4.59
N TYR A 458 10.05 45.65 5.82
CA TYR A 458 10.46 46.51 6.95
C TYR A 458 10.20 48.02 6.80
N GLU A 459 9.61 48.45 5.68
CA GLU A 459 9.24 49.85 5.40
C GLU A 459 8.11 50.39 6.31
N GLN A 460 7.31 49.51 6.89
CA GLN A 460 6.18 49.85 7.74
C GLN A 460 6.34 49.23 9.12
N ASN A 461 5.73 49.86 10.13
CA ASN A 461 5.77 49.34 11.49
C ASN A 461 4.85 48.12 11.64
N ASP A 462 5.44 46.92 11.50
CA ASP A 462 4.73 45.64 11.62
C ASP A 462 4.63 45.16 13.06
N LYS A 463 3.40 45.09 13.60
CA LYS A 463 3.13 44.63 14.97
C LYS A 463 3.55 43.17 15.22
N PHE A 464 3.75 42.41 14.16
CA PHE A 464 4.16 41.02 14.18
C PHE A 464 5.68 40.86 14.18
N LEU A 465 6.48 41.91 13.97
CA LEU A 465 7.94 41.82 14.00
C LEU A 465 8.45 42.21 15.40
N LYS A 466 9.16 41.30 16.07
CA LYS A 466 9.67 41.54 17.43
C LYS A 466 11.12 41.02 17.59
N PRO A 467 12.01 41.75 18.30
CA PRO A 467 11.76 43.02 18.98
C PRO A 467 11.69 44.25 18.06
N GLY A 468 12.03 44.13 16.78
CA GLY A 468 12.00 45.22 15.80
C GLY A 468 13.16 46.20 15.95
N LYS A 469 14.28 45.74 16.53
CA LYS A 469 15.44 46.58 16.87
C LYS A 469 16.59 46.46 15.88
N LEU A 470 16.53 45.48 14.98
CA LEU A 470 17.57 45.18 14.02
C LEU A 470 17.21 45.69 12.62
N ILE A 471 16.29 46.64 12.52
CA ILE A 471 15.87 47.25 11.27
C ILE A 471 16.71 48.49 11.01
N PHE A 472 17.48 48.48 9.93
CA PHE A 472 18.41 49.55 9.57
C PHE A 472 18.15 50.01 8.15
N ARG A 473 18.35 51.31 7.92
CA ARG A 473 18.37 51.86 6.57
C ARG A 473 19.65 51.38 5.86
N SER A 474 19.51 50.84 4.66
CA SER A 474 20.62 50.34 3.84
C SER A 474 20.38 50.62 2.36
N GLU A 475 21.40 51.10 1.66
CA GLU A 475 21.37 51.21 0.19
C GLU A 475 21.49 49.84 -0.50
N LEU A 476 21.88 48.81 0.26
CA LEU A 476 21.91 47.44 -0.21
C LEU A 476 20.58 46.72 -0.04
N ALA A 477 19.49 47.41 0.36
CA ALA A 477 18.16 46.79 0.45
C ALA A 477 17.78 46.14 -0.89
N ASN A 478 17.15 44.98 -0.83
CA ASN A 478 16.70 44.27 -2.02
C ASN A 478 15.52 45.02 -2.66
N GLU A 479 14.58 45.46 -1.82
CA GLU A 479 13.50 46.37 -2.18
C GLU A 479 13.39 47.47 -1.11
N GLY A 480 12.95 48.68 -1.48
CA GLY A 480 12.85 49.79 -0.52
C GLY A 480 14.20 50.32 -0.03
N ILE A 481 14.31 50.62 1.26
CA ILE A 481 15.49 51.21 1.90
C ILE A 481 15.81 50.63 3.29
N PHE A 482 14.98 49.74 3.85
CA PHE A 482 15.21 49.12 5.15
C PHE A 482 15.50 47.62 5.04
N VAL A 483 16.40 47.12 5.89
CA VAL A 483 16.74 45.70 6.01
C VAL A 483 16.82 45.28 7.47
N ASN A 484 16.56 44.00 7.73
CA ASN A 484 16.87 43.39 9.02
C ASN A 484 18.32 42.88 8.99
N LYS A 485 19.21 43.57 9.71
CA LYS A 485 20.67 43.34 9.64
C LYS A 485 21.16 42.61 10.89
N LEU A 486 21.82 41.49 10.65
CA LEU A 486 22.60 40.76 11.64
C LEU A 486 24.08 41.10 11.50
N SER A 487 24.74 41.24 12.64
CA SER A 487 26.18 41.50 12.79
C SER A 487 26.81 40.39 13.64
N PRO A 488 28.15 40.34 13.78
CA PRO A 488 28.80 39.35 14.62
C PRO A 488 28.34 39.31 16.09
N GLU A 489 27.79 40.42 16.57
CA GLU A 489 27.25 40.59 17.93
C GLU A 489 25.77 40.18 18.06
N THR A 490 25.06 40.02 16.94
CA THR A 490 23.62 39.69 16.91
C THR A 490 23.39 38.32 16.29
N GLU A 491 23.06 37.37 17.15
CA GLU A 491 22.93 35.96 16.77
C GLU A 491 21.55 35.62 16.16
N TYR A 492 20.51 36.41 16.44
CA TYR A 492 19.15 36.17 15.99
C TYR A 492 18.57 37.42 15.31
N SER A 493 17.94 37.24 14.15
CA SER A 493 17.17 38.31 13.50
C SER A 493 15.99 38.75 14.37
N ASP A 494 15.44 39.92 14.08
CA ASP A 494 14.06 40.19 14.52
C ASP A 494 13.15 39.07 13.98
N ALA A 495 12.30 38.56 14.86
CA ALA A 495 11.45 37.40 14.59
C ALA A 495 10.07 37.85 14.14
N PHE A 496 9.54 37.15 13.14
CA PHE A 496 8.14 37.18 12.83
C PHE A 496 7.38 36.40 13.92
N HIS A 497 6.59 37.12 14.69
CA HIS A 497 5.88 36.72 15.89
C HIS A 497 4.37 36.73 15.66
N VAL A 498 3.76 35.57 15.84
CA VAL A 498 2.36 35.34 15.48
C VAL A 498 1.64 34.66 16.65
N PRO A 499 0.74 35.36 17.37
CA PRO A 499 -0.14 34.73 18.35
C PRO A 499 -1.18 33.87 17.62
N LEU A 500 -1.05 32.54 17.74
CA LEU A 500 -1.80 31.58 16.92
C LEU A 500 -3.29 31.53 17.31
N ASP A 501 -3.57 31.75 18.58
CA ASP A 501 -4.91 31.81 19.19
C ASP A 501 -5.79 32.94 18.61
N GLN A 502 -5.16 33.98 18.06
CA GLN A 502 -5.87 35.13 17.47
C GLN A 502 -6.22 34.93 16.00
N ILE A 503 -5.69 33.89 15.35
CA ILE A 503 -5.67 33.78 13.89
C ILE A 503 -6.47 32.57 13.42
N ILE A 504 -6.34 31.43 14.12
CA ILE A 504 -6.97 30.18 13.72
C ILE A 504 -7.75 29.57 14.88
N ASP A 505 -9.00 29.19 14.60
CA ASP A 505 -9.73 28.20 15.39
C ASP A 505 -9.55 26.84 14.69
N GLY A 506 -8.58 26.02 15.15
CA GLY A 506 -8.18 24.77 14.48
C GLY A 506 -6.72 24.36 14.72
N GLU A 507 -6.17 23.54 13.83
CA GLU A 507 -4.79 23.04 13.84
C GLU A 507 -3.97 23.60 12.67
N ILE A 508 -2.66 23.71 12.85
CA ILE A 508 -1.71 24.23 11.87
C ILE A 508 -0.85 23.09 11.35
N TYR A 509 -0.77 22.96 10.03
CA TYR A 509 -0.06 21.85 9.39
C TYR A 509 1.05 22.30 8.43
N SER A 510 1.12 23.60 8.10
CA SER A 510 2.16 24.15 7.24
C SER A 510 2.42 25.62 7.53
N ALA A 511 3.70 26.00 7.50
CA ALA A 511 4.16 27.38 7.49
C ALA A 511 5.18 27.57 6.37
N GLN A 512 4.79 28.28 5.32
CA GLN A 512 5.67 28.65 4.23
C GLN A 512 6.33 29.99 4.54
N VAL A 513 7.63 30.07 4.32
CA VAL A 513 8.43 31.28 4.49
C VAL A 513 9.15 31.56 3.18
N ASN A 514 9.05 32.79 2.70
CA ASN A 514 9.92 33.31 1.66
C ASN A 514 10.72 34.47 2.23
N ILE A 515 11.99 34.57 1.87
CA ILE A 515 12.89 35.61 2.39
C ILE A 515 14.01 35.83 1.39
N ASN A 516 14.39 37.09 1.18
CA ASN A 516 15.63 37.45 0.50
C ASN A 516 16.73 37.58 1.56
N THR A 517 17.90 36.99 1.32
CA THR A 517 19.06 37.17 2.20
C THR A 517 20.33 37.47 1.42
N LEU A 518 21.12 38.41 1.90
CA LEU A 518 22.50 38.65 1.46
C LEU A 518 23.43 38.19 2.59
N ILE A 519 24.15 37.11 2.34
CA ILE A 519 25.12 36.53 3.28
C ILE A 519 26.51 36.85 2.75
N SER A 520 27.27 37.65 3.51
CA SER A 520 28.56 38.16 3.07
C SER A 520 29.64 37.08 2.98
N GLU A 521 29.58 36.08 3.88
CA GLU A 521 30.52 34.95 3.96
C GLU A 521 29.74 33.66 4.25
N ALA A 522 29.93 32.63 3.42
CA ALA A 522 29.23 31.35 3.54
C ALA A 522 30.04 30.33 4.35
N GLU A 523 29.45 29.76 5.39
CA GLU A 523 30.05 28.76 6.29
C GLU A 523 29.12 27.57 6.61
N GLY A 524 27.93 27.50 5.99
CA GLY A 524 26.92 26.46 6.14
C GLY A 524 26.08 26.55 7.42
N ASN A 525 26.02 27.71 8.07
CA ASN A 525 25.59 27.83 9.47
C ASN A 525 24.49 28.89 9.73
N SER A 526 23.93 29.48 8.68
CA SER A 526 22.78 30.38 8.76
C SER A 526 21.49 29.58 8.70
N LEU A 527 20.71 29.56 9.79
CA LEU A 527 19.52 28.72 9.91
C LEU A 527 18.25 29.55 9.91
N LEU A 528 17.30 29.25 9.02
CA LEU A 528 15.92 29.67 9.17
C LEU A 528 15.23 28.77 10.21
N VAL A 529 14.68 29.37 11.25
CA VAL A 529 14.07 28.66 12.39
C VAL A 529 12.57 28.91 12.41
N CYS A 530 11.79 27.84 12.60
CA CYS A 530 10.37 27.91 12.94
C CYS A 530 10.16 27.23 14.30
N ALA A 531 9.65 27.99 15.27
CA ALA A 531 9.36 27.50 16.60
C ALA A 531 7.93 27.85 17.02
N ILE A 532 7.25 26.93 17.68
CA ILE A 532 5.97 27.20 18.36
C ILE A 532 6.17 27.03 19.85
N ILE A 533 5.77 28.06 20.60
CA ILE A 533 5.90 28.13 22.05
C ILE A 533 4.50 28.23 22.65
N GLU A 534 4.19 27.30 23.53
CA GLU A 534 2.93 27.26 24.27
C GLU A 534 3.24 27.20 25.76
N ASN A 535 2.65 28.11 26.55
CA ASN A 535 2.86 28.20 28.00
C ASN A 535 4.36 28.23 28.40
N GLY A 536 5.19 28.92 27.60
CA GLY A 536 6.64 29.04 27.82
C GLY A 536 7.46 27.80 27.45
N LYS A 537 6.85 26.74 26.92
CA LYS A 537 7.53 25.54 26.42
C LYS A 537 7.51 25.48 24.90
N THR A 538 8.65 25.14 24.31
CA THR A 538 8.74 24.89 22.87
C THR A 538 8.09 23.54 22.56
N ILE A 539 6.98 23.55 21.83
CA ILE A 539 6.25 22.33 21.42
C ILE A 539 6.62 21.89 19.99
N TYR A 540 7.18 22.80 19.20
CA TYR A 540 7.71 22.52 17.87
C TYR A 540 8.95 23.36 17.60
N TYR A 541 9.95 22.74 16.99
CA TYR A 541 11.19 23.40 16.59
C TYR A 541 11.71 22.71 15.33
N SER A 542 11.86 23.47 14.26
CA SER A 542 12.45 23.00 13.01
C SER A 542 13.37 24.06 12.42
N THR A 543 14.41 23.61 11.73
CA THR A 543 15.44 24.48 11.16
C THR A 543 15.75 24.09 9.73
N PHE A 544 16.03 25.08 8.89
CA PHE A 544 16.49 24.91 7.52
C PHE A 544 17.78 25.70 7.30
N VAL A 545 18.79 25.08 6.69
CA VAL A 545 20.05 25.77 6.38
C VAL A 545 19.83 26.62 5.13
N LEU A 546 20.00 27.94 5.23
CA LEU A 546 19.79 28.83 4.09
C LEU A 546 20.80 28.53 2.97
N GLU A 547 22.05 28.29 3.34
CA GLU A 547 23.18 28.09 2.43
C GLU A 547 23.13 26.74 1.68
N SER A 548 22.22 25.83 2.02
CA SER A 548 22.04 24.55 1.31
C SER A 548 21.11 24.65 0.09
N SER A 549 20.61 25.84 -0.25
CA SER A 549 19.76 26.06 -1.41
C SER A 549 20.58 26.09 -2.71
N ASP A 550 20.07 25.48 -3.78
CA ASP A 550 20.71 25.47 -5.10
C ASP A 550 20.90 26.88 -5.70
N ASN A 551 20.13 27.87 -5.23
CA ASN A 551 20.17 29.25 -5.72
C ASN A 551 21.05 30.18 -4.87
N PHE A 552 21.79 29.65 -3.90
CA PHE A 552 22.59 30.46 -2.99
C PHE A 552 23.91 30.91 -3.63
N ASN A 553 24.21 32.21 -3.57
CA ASN A 553 25.52 32.76 -3.88
C ASN A 553 25.98 33.72 -2.77
N THR A 554 27.25 33.60 -2.38
CA THR A 554 27.86 34.47 -1.38
C THR A 554 27.98 35.91 -1.90
N GLY A 555 27.66 36.89 -1.05
CA GLY A 555 27.80 38.32 -1.34
C GLY A 555 26.76 38.89 -2.30
N VAL A 556 25.72 38.14 -2.66
CA VAL A 556 24.62 38.59 -3.53
C VAL A 556 23.28 38.22 -2.87
N TRP A 557 22.25 39.04 -3.12
CA TRP A 557 20.89 38.71 -2.71
C TRP A 557 20.44 37.38 -3.30
N SER A 558 20.03 36.49 -2.41
CA SER A 558 19.52 35.16 -2.74
C SER A 558 18.09 35.03 -2.21
N TYR A 559 17.17 34.57 -3.06
CA TYR A 559 15.78 34.31 -2.69
C TYR A 559 15.61 32.88 -2.16
N PHE A 560 15.03 32.76 -0.98
CA PHE A 560 14.74 31.48 -0.35
C PHE A 560 13.25 31.30 -0.20
N LYS A 561 12.82 30.06 -0.44
CA LYS A 561 11.45 29.60 -0.18
C LYS A 561 11.52 28.26 0.50
N HIS A 562 10.98 28.18 1.71
CA HIS A 562 10.93 26.96 2.50
C HIS A 562 9.53 26.76 3.08
N GLU A 563 9.06 25.51 3.14
CA GLU A 563 7.80 25.14 3.77
C GLU A 563 8.10 24.21 4.95
N PHE A 564 7.88 24.70 6.16
CA PHE A 564 7.94 23.89 7.36
C PHE A 564 6.69 23.01 7.41
N GLU A 565 6.87 21.69 7.45
CA GLU A 565 5.79 20.75 7.72
C GLU A 565 5.54 20.66 9.23
N LEU A 566 4.31 20.96 9.66
CA LEU A 566 3.90 20.90 11.07
C LEU A 566 3.00 19.68 11.32
N PRO A 567 3.13 19.01 12.48
CA PRO A 567 2.36 17.83 12.83
C PRO A 567 0.95 18.18 13.35
N PHE A 568 0.20 19.00 12.61
CA PHE A 568 -1.18 19.42 12.97
C PHE A 568 -1.29 19.93 14.41
N ILE A 569 -0.55 20.99 14.72
CA ILE A 569 -0.46 21.53 16.07
C ILE A 569 -1.69 22.42 16.33
N PRO A 570 -2.41 22.25 17.46
CA PRO A 570 -3.48 23.17 17.83
C PRO A 570 -3.00 24.62 17.76
N ALA A 571 -3.81 25.53 17.21
CA ALA A 571 -3.47 26.93 17.07
C ALA A 571 -3.53 27.66 18.42
N GLN A 572 -2.63 27.29 19.34
CA GLN A 572 -2.46 27.85 20.67
C GLN A 572 -1.01 28.28 20.85
N GLY A 573 -0.79 29.30 21.69
CA GLY A 573 0.52 29.87 21.91
C GLY A 573 1.00 30.77 20.77
N GLU A 574 2.31 30.84 20.58
CA GLU A 574 2.95 31.80 19.70
C GLU A 574 3.92 31.12 18.74
N MET A 575 3.80 31.40 17.43
CA MET A 575 4.76 31.01 16.42
C MET A 575 5.81 32.10 16.25
N LYS A 576 7.08 31.67 16.18
CA LYS A 576 8.24 32.52 15.93
C LYS A 576 9.01 31.99 14.74
N ILE A 577 9.23 32.85 13.75
CA ILE A 577 10.05 32.56 12.58
C ILE A 577 11.16 33.60 12.48
N PHE A 578 12.41 33.16 12.46
CA PHE A 578 13.57 34.04 12.47
C PHE A 578 14.80 33.35 11.87
N VAL A 579 15.84 34.13 11.58
CA VAL A 579 17.14 33.61 11.14
C VAL A 579 18.09 33.56 12.35
N TRP A 580 18.72 32.40 12.55
CA TRP A 580 19.78 32.17 13.52
C TRP A 580 21.13 32.12 12.81
N ASN A 581 21.95 33.13 13.09
CA ASN A 581 23.28 33.34 12.54
C ASN A 581 24.34 32.68 13.43
N LYS A 582 24.56 31.36 13.30
CA LYS A 582 25.58 30.66 14.10
C LYS A 582 27.00 31.02 13.71
N SER A 583 27.23 31.43 12.46
CA SER A 583 28.54 31.84 11.96
C SER A 583 28.96 33.22 12.45
N ARG A 584 28.04 34.01 13.04
CA ARG A 584 28.29 35.37 13.52
C ARG A 584 28.89 36.26 12.43
N LYS A 585 28.33 36.17 11.22
CA LYS A 585 28.71 36.99 10.07
C LYS A 585 27.66 38.04 9.76
N GLU A 586 27.99 38.97 8.87
CA GLU A 586 26.99 39.94 8.41
C GLU A 586 25.98 39.28 7.47
N ILE A 587 24.71 39.33 7.86
CA ILE A 587 23.57 38.85 7.08
C ILE A 587 22.55 39.98 6.98
N LEU A 588 22.16 40.32 5.75
CA LEU A 588 21.01 41.21 5.50
C LEU A 588 19.83 40.34 5.10
N LEU A 589 18.67 40.64 5.67
CA LEU A 589 17.41 40.00 5.33
C LEU A 589 16.47 41.06 4.77
N ASP A 590 15.67 40.68 3.78
CA ASP A 590 14.66 41.52 3.14
C ASP A 590 13.47 40.70 2.61
N ASP A 591 12.36 41.38 2.29
CA ASP A 591 11.13 40.84 1.71
C ASP A 591 10.63 39.56 2.40
N PHE A 592 10.46 39.65 3.71
CA PHE A 592 10.03 38.53 4.52
C PHE A 592 8.53 38.26 4.33
N TYR A 593 8.20 37.08 3.81
CA TYR A 593 6.83 36.63 3.58
C TYR A 593 6.56 35.35 4.36
N VAL A 594 5.46 35.31 5.11
CA VAL A 594 5.00 34.13 5.84
C VAL A 594 3.58 33.79 5.43
N SER A 595 3.34 32.53 5.10
CA SER A 595 2.02 31.98 4.83
C SER A 595 1.77 30.78 5.75
N ILE A 596 0.82 30.91 6.66
CA ILE A 596 0.41 29.83 7.56
C ILE A 596 -0.86 29.19 7.02
N LYS A 597 -0.85 27.85 6.92
CA LYS A 597 -2.00 27.04 6.53
C LYS A 597 -2.55 26.30 7.74
N GLY A 598 -3.80 26.60 8.05
CA GLY A 598 -4.58 25.95 9.10
C GLY A 598 -5.69 25.07 8.55
N PHE A 599 -6.10 24.13 9.38
CA PHE A 599 -7.21 23.22 9.18
C PHE A 599 -8.17 23.34 10.36
N LYS A 600 -9.46 23.54 10.08
CA LYS A 600 -10.52 23.35 11.06
C LYS A 600 -11.30 22.10 10.67
N GLY A 601 -11.33 21.12 11.57
CA GLY A 601 -12.08 19.88 11.39
C GLY A 601 -13.48 20.13 10.88
N ILE A 602 -13.84 19.52 9.75
CA ILE A 602 -15.26 19.32 9.43
C ILE A 602 -15.60 18.03 10.17
N GLY A 603 -16.45 18.10 11.20
CA GLY A 603 -16.87 16.94 12.01
C GLY A 603 -17.69 15.92 11.22
N VAL A 604 -17.13 15.38 10.14
CA VAL A 604 -17.75 14.39 9.26
C VAL A 604 -17.64 12.99 9.85
N TRP A 605 -16.84 12.79 10.91
CA TRP A 605 -16.67 11.52 11.62
C TRP A 605 -16.49 11.75 13.12
#